data_AF-A0A2A2ARY6-F1
#
_entry.id   AF-A0A2A2ARY6-F1
#
_cell.length_a   1.000
_cell.length_b   1.000
_cell.length_c   1.000
_cell.angle_alpha   90.00
_cell.angle_beta   90.00
_cell.angle_gamma   90.00
#
_symmetry.space_group_name_H-M   'P 1'
#
loop_
_entity.id
_entity.type
_entity.pdbx_description
1 polymer ?
#
loop_
_entity_poly.entity_id
_entity_poly.type
_entity_poly.pdbx_seq_one_letter_code
_entity_poly.pdbx_strand_id
1 'polypeptide(L)'
;MHRATPHSPTSCWPACAPTGCCVEQVLKPPAMHATITLGPLVFPAQLLLLALCVAAGLAWARWRSRRHPRQEQQALSRTLHQALWMGLLAARLGFVLQYHQAYLAHPWSVIDIRDGGWSPWVGLMAAWFYAMLATAQTRQRQRQLIAPMAAASLLWVGGQAALLWQQAPGLGRLPAFTAPSLQGPMQSLQCLQGRPAVVNLWATWCPHCRNEMPLLAQAQAEHPQVQFVFVNQGETAQTITRFLRNHRLPIAPVWLDAKGELARHYGQPGLPLTLFFDANGQLASTRVGALSAASLQQRIQALRHSAPPGPARPAQDKDC
;
A
#
# COMPACT_ATOMS: atom_id res chain seq x y z
N MET A 1 21.91 -44.95 -32.00
CA MET A 1 20.64 -44.21 -31.88
C MET A 1 20.17 -44.32 -30.44
N HIS A 2 20.09 -43.23 -29.68
CA HIS A 2 19.02 -42.90 -28.72
C HIS A 2 19.38 -41.58 -28.03
N ARG A 3 18.51 -40.58 -28.20
CA ARG A 3 18.61 -39.23 -27.60
C ARG A 3 18.24 -39.30 -26.12
N ALA A 4 19.03 -38.65 -25.28
CA ALA A 4 18.60 -38.22 -23.95
C ALA A 4 17.86 -36.87 -24.07
N THR A 5 16.67 -36.79 -23.51
CA THR A 5 15.93 -35.53 -23.25
C THR A 5 16.03 -35.18 -21.76
N PRO A 6 16.27 -33.92 -21.37
CA PRO A 6 16.33 -33.54 -19.96
C PRO A 6 14.91 -33.24 -19.43
N HIS A 7 14.59 -33.81 -18.26
CA HIS A 7 13.39 -33.47 -17.49
C HIS A 7 13.58 -32.13 -16.78
N SER A 8 12.59 -31.26 -16.94
CA SER A 8 12.41 -29.97 -16.24
C SER A 8 11.90 -30.16 -14.80
N PRO A 9 12.30 -29.31 -13.83
CA PRO A 9 11.90 -29.46 -12.43
C PRO A 9 10.50 -28.88 -12.19
N THR A 10 9.56 -29.73 -11.78
CA THR A 10 8.25 -29.35 -11.25
C THR A 10 8.39 -28.74 -9.86
N SER A 11 8.01 -27.47 -9.70
CA SER A 11 7.86 -26.81 -8.40
C SER A 11 6.62 -27.35 -7.68
N CYS A 12 6.84 -28.28 -6.74
CA CYS A 12 5.80 -28.78 -5.83
C CYS A 12 5.45 -27.70 -4.80
N TRP A 13 4.29 -27.05 -4.95
CA TRP A 13 3.60 -26.45 -3.82
C TRP A 13 3.01 -27.60 -2.98
N PRO A 14 3.34 -27.74 -1.68
CA PRO A 14 2.77 -28.82 -0.89
C PRO A 14 1.27 -28.59 -0.76
N ALA A 15 0.47 -29.50 -1.32
CA ALA A 15 -0.94 -29.60 -1.03
C ALA A 15 -1.10 -29.95 0.46
N CYS A 16 -1.70 -29.06 1.25
CA CYS A 16 -2.06 -29.39 2.63
C CYS A 16 -3.17 -30.45 2.61
N ALA A 17 -2.95 -31.55 3.34
CA ALA A 17 -3.92 -32.63 3.49
C ALA A 17 -5.20 -32.14 4.20
N PRO A 18 -6.40 -32.59 3.79
CA PRO A 18 -7.65 -32.18 4.41
C PRO A 18 -7.94 -33.12 5.60
N THR A 19 -7.31 -32.89 6.74
CA THR A 19 -7.71 -33.54 8.00
C THR A 19 -8.19 -32.48 8.96
N GLY A 20 -9.50 -32.24 8.93
CA GLY A 20 -10.20 -31.36 9.86
C GLY A 20 -11.47 -30.81 9.20
N CYS A 21 -12.63 -31.06 9.82
CA CYS A 21 -13.96 -30.65 9.38
C CYS A 21 -13.98 -29.30 8.65
N CYS A 22 -14.63 -29.26 7.48
CA CYS A 22 -15.08 -28.02 6.84
C CYS A 22 -16.10 -27.33 7.76
N VAL A 23 -15.62 -26.62 8.77
CA VAL A 23 -16.42 -25.60 9.44
C VAL A 23 -16.48 -24.45 8.44
N GLU A 24 -17.67 -24.20 7.90
CA GLU A 24 -17.99 -22.99 7.15
C GLU A 24 -17.85 -21.80 8.11
N GLN A 25 -16.60 -21.37 8.34
CA GLN A 25 -16.30 -20.23 9.17
C GLN A 25 -16.66 -18.99 8.38
N VAL A 26 -17.81 -18.41 8.72
CA VAL A 26 -18.23 -17.09 8.25
C VAL A 26 -17.08 -16.11 8.47
N LEU A 27 -16.52 -15.63 7.36
CA LEU A 27 -15.45 -14.65 7.28
C LEU A 27 -15.86 -13.37 8.04
N LYS A 28 -15.43 -13.23 9.30
CA LYS A 28 -15.72 -12.03 10.10
C LYS A 28 -14.84 -10.87 9.63
N PRO A 29 -15.42 -9.73 9.20
CA PRO A 29 -14.63 -8.64 8.62
C PRO A 29 -13.63 -8.06 9.66
N PRO A 30 -12.37 -7.81 9.28
CA PRO A 30 -11.39 -7.17 10.16
C PRO A 30 -11.70 -5.68 10.35
N ALA A 31 -11.09 -5.07 11.37
CA ALA A 31 -11.23 -3.63 11.64
C ALA A 31 -10.65 -2.84 10.45
N MET A 32 -11.50 -2.02 9.85
CA MET A 32 -11.31 -1.47 8.52
C MET A 32 -10.15 -0.46 8.43
N HIS A 33 -9.52 -0.39 7.27
CA HIS A 33 -8.83 0.82 6.85
C HIS A 33 -9.84 1.97 6.76
N ALA A 34 -9.51 3.13 7.32
CA ALA A 34 -10.31 4.34 7.16
C ALA A 34 -10.22 4.84 5.70
N THR A 35 -11.01 4.25 4.82
CA THR A 35 -11.33 4.77 3.50
C THR A 35 -12.75 5.30 3.56
N ILE A 36 -12.94 6.57 3.25
CA ILE A 36 -14.27 7.18 3.22
C ILE A 36 -14.77 7.12 1.78
N THR A 37 -15.83 6.36 1.56
CA THR A 37 -16.54 6.27 0.29
C THR A 37 -17.57 7.38 0.21
N LEU A 38 -17.38 8.31 -0.72
CA LEU A 38 -18.34 9.37 -1.05
C LEU A 38 -18.86 9.09 -2.47
N GLY A 39 -19.95 8.33 -2.56
CA GLY A 39 -20.49 7.86 -3.84
C GLY A 39 -19.46 6.98 -4.60
N PRO A 40 -19.18 7.24 -5.89
CA PRO A 40 -18.22 6.45 -6.66
C PRO A 40 -16.75 6.75 -6.30
N LEU A 41 -16.48 7.71 -5.41
CA LEU A 41 -15.12 8.13 -5.06
C LEU A 41 -14.69 7.57 -3.71
N VAL A 42 -13.52 6.94 -3.68
CA VAL A 42 -12.88 6.41 -2.47
C VAL A 42 -11.76 7.36 -2.06
N PHE A 43 -11.88 8.00 -0.90
CA PHE A 43 -10.85 8.89 -0.38
C PHE A 43 -10.07 8.23 0.76
N PRO A 44 -8.73 8.16 0.68
CA PRO A 44 -7.91 7.69 1.80
C PRO A 44 -8.00 8.69 2.95
N ALA A 45 -8.24 8.23 4.18
CA ALA A 45 -8.37 9.10 5.37
C ALA A 45 -7.15 10.00 5.59
N GLN A 46 -5.96 9.60 5.13
CA GLN A 46 -4.75 10.40 5.20
C GLN A 46 -4.87 11.73 4.44
N LEU A 47 -5.52 11.74 3.28
CA LEU A 47 -5.74 12.98 2.52
C LEU A 47 -6.77 13.89 3.20
N LEU A 48 -7.82 13.30 3.77
CA LEU A 48 -8.81 14.06 4.54
C LEU A 48 -8.21 14.66 5.81
N LEU A 49 -7.40 13.88 6.53
CA LEU A 49 -6.65 14.36 7.69
C LEU A 49 -5.72 15.51 7.31
N LEU A 50 -4.97 15.39 6.21
CA LEU A 50 -4.12 16.46 5.70
C LEU A 50 -4.94 17.72 5.41
N ALA A 51 -6.05 17.59 4.68
CA ALA A 51 -6.92 18.70 4.34
C ALA A 51 -7.50 19.39 5.59
N LEU A 52 -7.95 18.62 6.58
CA LEU A 52 -8.46 19.14 7.86
C LEU A 52 -7.37 19.87 8.66
N CYS A 53 -6.15 19.31 8.72
CA CYS A 53 -5.02 19.93 9.42
C CYS A 53 -4.62 21.26 8.76
N VAL A 54 -4.59 21.31 7.42
CA VAL A 54 -4.33 22.54 6.66
C VAL A 54 -5.42 23.57 6.91
N ALA A 55 -6.69 23.16 6.85
CA ALA A 55 -7.83 24.06 7.10
C ALA A 55 -7.81 24.63 8.53
N ALA A 56 -7.53 23.78 9.53
CA ALA A 56 -7.37 24.20 10.92
C ALA A 56 -6.20 25.17 11.10
N GLY A 57 -5.05 24.90 10.47
CA GLY A 57 -3.87 25.78 10.49
C GLY A 57 -4.17 27.16 9.88
N LEU A 58 -4.84 27.20 8.73
CA LEU A 58 -5.27 28.45 8.08
C LEU A 58 -6.30 29.21 8.92
N ALA A 59 -7.27 28.51 9.52
CA ALA A 59 -8.28 29.10 10.39
C ALA A 59 -7.64 29.70 11.66
N TRP A 60 -6.69 28.99 12.27
CA TRP A 60 -5.98 29.46 13.45
C TRP A 60 -5.08 30.66 13.13
N ALA A 61 -4.37 30.62 12.00
CA ALA A 61 -3.58 31.75 11.52
C ALA A 61 -4.45 32.99 11.33
N ARG A 62 -5.62 32.86 10.67
CA ARG A 62 -6.60 33.95 10.50
C ARG A 62 -7.07 34.50 11.85
N TRP A 63 -7.47 33.62 12.78
CA TRP A 63 -7.94 34.00 14.11
C TRP A 63 -6.88 34.79 14.91
N ARG A 64 -5.64 34.30 14.93
CA ARG A 64 -4.52 34.96 15.61
C ARG A 64 -4.17 36.31 14.97
N SER A 65 -4.28 36.41 13.65
CA SER A 65 -4.01 37.63 12.90
C SER A 65 -5.18 38.64 12.87
N ARG A 66 -6.32 38.37 13.54
CA ARG A 66 -7.50 39.27 13.52
C ARG A 66 -7.22 40.68 14.02
N ARG A 67 -6.18 40.84 14.85
CA ARG A 67 -5.73 42.14 15.40
C ARG A 67 -4.79 42.91 14.45
N HIS A 68 -4.38 42.30 13.34
CA HIS A 68 -3.43 42.86 12.39
C HIS A 68 -4.11 43.40 11.13
N PRO A 69 -3.47 44.36 10.42
CA PRO A 69 -3.99 44.90 9.16
C PRO A 69 -4.24 43.81 8.12
N ARG A 70 -5.29 43.98 7.29
CA ARG A 70 -5.66 43.02 6.23
C ARG A 70 -4.50 42.68 5.29
N GLN A 71 -3.57 43.61 5.06
CA GLN A 71 -2.39 43.40 4.21
C GLN A 71 -1.40 42.36 4.80
N GLU A 72 -1.19 42.37 6.13
CA GLU A 72 -0.37 41.35 6.81
C GLU A 72 -1.06 39.98 6.78
N GLN A 73 -2.39 39.95 6.95
CA GLN A 73 -3.18 38.71 6.87
C GLN A 73 -3.08 38.06 5.47
N GLN A 74 -3.14 38.86 4.41
CA GLN A 74 -3.00 38.38 3.03
C GLN A 74 -1.57 37.90 2.72
N ALA A 75 -0.55 38.57 3.26
CA ALA A 75 0.83 38.10 3.12
C ALA A 75 1.04 36.75 3.82
N LEU A 76 0.57 36.61 5.06
CA LEU A 76 0.64 35.38 5.84
C LEU A 76 -0.06 34.21 5.11
N SER A 77 -1.28 34.46 4.64
CA SER A 77 -2.06 33.49 3.88
C SER A 77 -1.32 33.06 2.61
N ARG A 78 -0.75 34.00 1.85
CA ARG A 78 0.02 33.67 0.63
C ARG A 78 1.21 32.77 0.94
N THR A 79 2.01 33.10 1.97
CA THR A 79 3.16 32.28 2.37
C THR A 79 2.74 30.88 2.80
N LEU A 80 1.64 30.71 3.53
CA LEU A 80 1.13 29.40 3.94
C LEU A 80 0.70 28.54 2.74
N HIS A 81 -0.01 29.12 1.77
CA HIS A 81 -0.38 28.40 0.56
C HIS A 81 0.84 28.02 -0.28
N GLN A 82 1.83 28.92 -0.40
CA GLN A 82 3.08 28.63 -1.11
C GLN A 82 3.89 27.53 -0.39
N ALA A 83 4.00 27.59 0.94
CA ALA A 83 4.65 26.55 1.74
C ALA A 83 3.98 25.19 1.56
N LEU A 84 2.64 25.15 1.51
CA LEU A 84 1.88 23.94 1.23
C LEU A 84 2.20 23.37 -0.15
N TRP A 85 2.16 24.19 -1.21
CA TRP A 85 2.47 23.74 -2.57
C TRP A 85 3.93 23.28 -2.72
N MET A 86 4.87 24.01 -2.13
CA MET A 86 6.29 23.61 -2.10
C MET A 86 6.49 22.30 -1.34
N GLY A 87 5.80 22.13 -0.21
CA GLY A 87 5.83 20.89 0.57
C GLY A 87 5.26 19.71 -0.21
N LEU A 88 4.10 19.87 -0.88
CA LEU A 88 3.53 18.82 -1.72
C LEU A 88 4.48 18.46 -2.87
N LEU A 89 4.99 19.46 -3.60
CA LEU A 89 5.93 19.23 -4.69
C LEU A 89 7.18 18.48 -4.21
N ALA A 90 7.77 18.91 -3.10
CA ALA A 90 8.93 18.25 -2.51
C ALA A 90 8.63 16.84 -1.99
N ALA A 91 7.44 16.60 -1.41
CA ALA A 91 7.02 15.27 -1.00
C ALA A 91 6.94 14.30 -2.19
N ARG A 92 6.41 14.77 -3.32
CA ARG A 92 6.35 13.97 -4.55
C ARG A 92 7.75 13.72 -5.11
N LEU A 93 8.56 14.77 -5.26
CA LEU A 93 9.92 14.65 -5.78
C LEU A 93 10.80 13.76 -4.90
N GLY A 94 10.70 13.89 -3.58
CA GLY A 94 11.43 13.03 -2.63
C GLY A 94 11.08 11.55 -2.80
N PHE A 95 9.81 11.23 -3.02
CA PHE A 95 9.39 9.86 -3.32
C PHE A 95 9.94 9.37 -4.66
N VAL A 96 9.84 10.19 -5.71
CA VAL A 96 10.36 9.86 -7.05
C VAL A 96 11.87 9.63 -7.03
N LEU A 97 12.62 10.44 -6.28
CA LEU A 97 14.07 10.26 -6.09
C LEU A 97 14.39 8.97 -5.33
N GLN A 98 13.64 8.67 -4.27
CA GLN A 98 13.82 7.44 -3.49
C GLN A 98 13.61 6.18 -4.34
N TYR A 99 12.61 6.18 -5.23
CA TYR A 99 12.28 5.05 -6.11
C TYR A 99 12.63 5.33 -7.57
N HIS A 100 13.69 6.09 -7.83
CA HIS A 100 14.04 6.57 -9.18
C HIS A 100 14.15 5.44 -10.20
N GLN A 101 14.67 4.27 -9.81
CA GLN A 101 14.80 3.10 -10.68
C GLN A 101 13.45 2.65 -11.26
N ALA A 102 12.39 2.71 -10.46
CA ALA A 102 11.04 2.36 -10.89
C ALA A 102 10.47 3.37 -11.91
N TYR A 103 10.86 4.64 -11.83
CA TYR A 103 10.40 5.69 -12.73
C TYR A 103 11.24 5.81 -14.02
N LEU A 104 12.50 5.34 -14.02
CA LEU A 104 13.34 5.33 -15.23
C LEU A 104 12.73 4.47 -16.35
N ALA A 105 12.07 3.36 -16.00
CA ALA A 105 11.38 2.51 -16.98
C ALA A 105 10.16 3.20 -17.62
N HIS A 106 9.46 4.06 -16.88
CA HIS A 106 8.27 4.77 -17.34
C HIS A 106 8.25 6.23 -16.85
N PRO A 107 8.98 7.16 -17.49
CA PRO A 107 9.15 8.54 -17.00
C PRO A 107 7.84 9.32 -16.81
N TRP A 108 6.83 9.06 -17.66
CA TRP A 108 5.52 9.71 -17.56
C TRP A 108 4.75 9.36 -16.29
N SER A 109 5.07 8.24 -15.64
CA SER A 109 4.43 7.83 -14.38
C SER A 109 4.79 8.74 -13.19
N VAL A 110 5.82 9.60 -13.33
CA VAL A 110 6.18 10.62 -12.32
C VAL A 110 5.01 11.57 -12.04
N ILE A 111 4.22 11.89 -13.06
CA ILE A 111 3.07 12.81 -12.97
C ILE A 111 1.84 12.10 -12.39
N ASP A 112 1.79 10.76 -12.42
CA ASP A 112 0.63 10.01 -11.94
C ASP A 112 0.58 9.95 -10.40
N ILE A 113 -0.12 10.93 -9.81
CA ILE A 113 -0.35 11.05 -8.37
C ILE A 113 -1.19 9.91 -7.80
N ARG A 114 -1.92 9.16 -8.65
CA ARG A 114 -2.82 8.08 -8.21
C ARG A 114 -2.05 6.89 -7.65
N ASP A 115 -0.74 6.78 -7.93
CA ASP A 115 0.12 5.75 -7.35
C ASP A 115 0.23 5.83 -5.81
N GLY A 116 -0.13 6.97 -5.21
CA GLY A 116 -0.06 7.22 -3.77
C GLY A 116 1.37 7.40 -3.24
N GLY A 117 2.33 7.61 -4.13
CA GLY A 117 3.75 7.76 -3.81
C GLY A 117 4.10 9.16 -3.31
N TRP A 118 4.25 9.31 -2.00
CA TRP A 118 4.60 10.57 -1.36
C TRP A 118 5.60 10.33 -0.23
N SER A 119 6.55 11.25 -0.04
CA SER A 119 7.44 11.29 1.10
C SER A 119 7.01 12.41 2.06
N PRO A 120 6.22 12.09 3.11
CA PRO A 120 5.59 13.13 3.92
C PRO A 120 6.60 13.97 4.71
N TRP A 121 7.69 13.34 5.15
CA TRP A 121 8.76 14.01 5.89
C TRP A 121 9.50 15.02 5.03
N VAL A 122 9.84 14.66 3.79
CA VAL A 122 10.49 15.58 2.83
C VAL A 122 9.58 16.78 2.56
N GLY A 123 8.28 16.54 2.37
CA GLY A 123 7.33 17.64 2.17
C GLY A 123 7.19 18.56 3.38
N LEU A 124 7.10 17.99 4.58
CA LEU A 124 7.01 18.76 5.81
C LEU A 124 8.26 19.63 6.00
N MET A 125 9.45 19.04 5.83
CA MET A 125 10.72 19.76 5.94
C MET A 125 10.82 20.89 4.90
N ALA A 126 10.42 20.64 3.64
CA ALA A 126 10.44 21.66 2.60
C ALA A 126 9.45 22.81 2.85
N ALA A 127 8.24 22.50 3.36
CA ALA A 127 7.25 23.52 3.72
C ALA A 127 7.77 24.44 4.83
N TRP A 128 8.37 23.87 5.88
CA TRP A 128 9.00 24.62 6.96
C TRP A 128 10.19 25.44 6.47
N PHE A 129 11.07 24.85 5.68
CA PHE A 129 12.23 25.53 5.10
C PHE A 129 11.81 26.73 4.26
N TYR A 130 10.84 26.55 3.36
CA TYR A 130 10.29 27.64 2.55
C TYR A 130 9.70 28.76 3.40
N ALA A 131 8.85 28.43 4.39
CA ALA A 131 8.21 29.44 5.24
C ALA A 131 9.23 30.23 6.08
N MET A 132 10.28 29.57 6.56
CA MET A 132 11.37 30.20 7.30
C MET A 132 12.16 31.16 6.41
N LEU A 133 12.52 30.75 5.19
CA LEU A 133 13.20 31.63 4.21
C LEU A 133 12.31 32.83 3.82
N ALA A 134 11.05 32.59 3.50
CA ALA A 134 10.10 33.62 3.07
C ALA A 134 9.80 34.67 4.16
N THR A 135 10.07 34.36 5.44
CA THR A 135 9.86 35.26 6.57
C THR A 135 11.12 35.60 7.36
N ALA A 136 12.30 35.23 6.84
CA ALA A 136 13.59 35.44 7.51
C ALA A 136 13.88 36.92 7.82
N GLN A 137 13.31 37.84 7.04
CA GLN A 137 13.55 39.27 7.17
C GLN A 137 12.82 39.93 8.36
N THR A 138 11.81 39.27 8.96
CA THR A 138 11.01 39.89 10.04
C THR A 138 10.67 38.90 11.14
N ARG A 139 11.33 39.04 12.31
CA ARG A 139 11.06 38.20 13.50
C ARG A 139 9.59 38.19 13.91
N GLN A 140 8.87 39.29 13.70
CA GLN A 140 7.43 39.38 13.97
C GLN A 140 6.61 38.44 13.05
N ARG A 141 6.86 38.44 11.74
CA ARG A 141 6.20 37.54 10.78
C ARG A 141 6.54 36.08 11.05
N GLN A 142 7.81 35.81 11.38
CA GLN A 142 8.27 34.47 11.74
C GLN A 142 7.51 33.92 12.96
N ARG A 143 7.36 34.72 14.03
CA ARG A 143 6.57 34.34 15.22
C ARG A 143 5.08 34.13 14.92
N GLN A 144 4.53 34.82 13.93
CA GLN A 144 3.13 34.65 13.51
C GLN A 144 2.91 33.35 12.71
N LEU A 145 3.92 32.83 12.00
CA LEU A 145 3.83 31.58 11.21
C LEU A 145 4.23 30.32 11.98
N ILE A 146 5.26 30.39 12.82
CA ILE A 146 5.80 29.19 13.49
C ILE A 146 4.74 28.49 14.31
N ALA A 147 3.97 29.24 15.12
CA ALA A 147 2.93 28.64 15.97
C ALA A 147 1.88 27.86 15.14
N PRO A 148 1.18 28.45 14.15
CA PRO A 148 0.20 27.73 13.35
C PRO A 148 0.78 26.56 12.55
N MET A 149 1.98 26.71 12.00
CA MET A 149 2.63 25.60 11.30
C MET A 149 3.00 24.47 12.27
N ALA A 150 3.47 24.78 13.48
CA ALA A 150 3.80 23.79 14.50
C ALA A 150 2.56 23.01 14.94
N ALA A 151 1.45 23.66 15.25
CA ALA A 151 0.24 22.93 15.62
C ALA A 151 -0.32 22.12 14.44
N ALA A 152 -0.31 22.65 13.21
CA ALA A 152 -0.74 21.89 12.05
C ALA A 152 0.14 20.64 11.82
N SER A 153 1.46 20.78 11.99
CA SER A 153 2.43 19.68 11.87
C SER A 153 2.22 18.65 12.98
N LEU A 154 2.06 19.09 14.23
CA LEU A 154 1.82 18.22 15.38
C LEU A 154 0.48 17.49 15.28
N LEU A 155 -0.58 18.18 14.85
CA LEU A 155 -1.89 17.58 14.63
C LEU A 155 -1.82 16.54 13.51
N TRP A 156 -1.11 16.84 12.42
CA TRP A 156 -0.95 15.91 11.31
C TRP A 156 -0.11 14.69 11.72
N VAL A 157 1.04 14.87 12.38
CA VAL A 157 1.89 13.77 12.89
C VAL A 157 1.13 12.93 13.92
N GLY A 158 0.43 13.59 14.85
CA GLY A 158 -0.40 12.92 15.86
C GLY A 158 -1.56 12.14 15.24
N GLY A 159 -2.22 12.70 14.23
CA GLY A 159 -3.27 12.02 13.48
C GLY A 159 -2.74 10.84 12.66
N GLN A 160 -1.57 10.97 12.03
CA GLN A 160 -0.91 9.86 11.33
C GLN A 160 -0.52 8.76 12.30
N ALA A 161 0.04 9.11 13.46
CA ALA A 161 0.31 8.15 14.53
C ALA A 161 -0.98 7.48 14.97
N ALA A 162 -2.04 8.23 15.28
CA ALA A 162 -3.33 7.67 15.71
C ALA A 162 -3.93 6.70 14.68
N LEU A 163 -3.86 7.03 13.39
CA LEU A 163 -4.28 6.13 12.30
C LEU A 163 -3.44 4.85 12.26
N LEU A 164 -2.12 4.96 12.45
CA LEU A 164 -1.23 3.80 12.53
C LEU A 164 -1.52 2.96 13.79
N TRP A 165 -1.79 3.58 14.94
CA TRP A 165 -2.16 2.92 16.19
C TRP A 165 -3.49 2.19 16.07
N GLN A 166 -4.48 2.77 15.38
CA GLN A 166 -5.75 2.09 15.06
C GLN A 166 -5.55 0.88 14.14
N GLN A 167 -4.48 0.90 13.33
CA GLN A 167 -4.14 -0.20 12.42
C GLN A 167 -3.21 -1.26 13.08
N ALA A 168 -2.49 -0.92 14.15
CA ALA A 168 -1.37 -1.72 14.67
C ALA A 168 -1.72 -3.13 15.24
N PRO A 169 -2.94 -3.43 15.72
CA PRO A 169 -3.30 -4.81 16.09
C PRO A 169 -4.58 -5.35 15.43
N GLY A 170 -5.02 -4.80 14.28
CA GLY A 170 -6.35 -5.09 13.76
C GLY A 170 -6.56 -5.09 12.24
N LEU A 171 -5.52 -4.87 11.42
CA LEU A 171 -5.61 -4.83 9.95
C LEU A 171 -6.24 -6.10 9.33
N GLY A 172 -6.32 -7.18 10.11
CA GLY A 172 -6.80 -8.48 9.69
C GLY A 172 -5.64 -9.45 9.59
N ARG A 173 -5.94 -10.73 9.84
CA ARG A 173 -4.98 -11.80 9.58
C ARG A 173 -5.36 -12.49 8.29
N LEU A 174 -4.51 -13.39 7.81
CA LEU A 174 -4.89 -14.36 6.79
C LEU A 174 -6.18 -15.05 7.25
N PRO A 175 -7.28 -14.94 6.48
CA PRO A 175 -8.55 -15.50 6.88
C PRO A 175 -8.55 -17.01 6.66
N ALA A 176 -9.48 -17.69 7.30
CA ALA A 176 -9.84 -19.08 6.98
C ALA A 176 -10.59 -19.13 5.64
N PHE A 177 -9.92 -18.73 4.55
CA PHE A 177 -10.45 -18.74 3.20
C PHE A 177 -9.80 -19.85 2.41
N THR A 178 -10.63 -20.64 1.72
CA THR A 178 -10.18 -21.68 0.80
C THR A 178 -10.80 -21.48 -0.57
N ALA A 179 -10.02 -21.74 -1.61
CA ALA A 179 -10.46 -21.63 -2.99
C ALA A 179 -9.77 -22.66 -3.86
N PRO A 180 -10.43 -23.16 -4.92
CA PRO A 180 -9.77 -23.99 -5.91
C PRO A 180 -8.71 -23.17 -6.65
N SER A 181 -7.53 -23.74 -6.85
CA SER A 181 -6.55 -23.21 -7.79
C SER A 181 -7.00 -23.48 -9.23
N LEU A 182 -6.47 -22.71 -10.18
CA LEU A 182 -6.68 -22.94 -11.61
C LEU A 182 -6.17 -24.33 -12.04
N GLN A 183 -5.28 -24.94 -11.25
CA GLN A 183 -4.76 -26.29 -11.47
C GLN A 183 -5.67 -27.39 -10.89
N GLY A 184 -6.72 -27.05 -10.15
CA GLY A 184 -7.71 -28.00 -9.60
C GLY A 184 -7.70 -28.13 -8.07
N PRO A 185 -6.55 -28.34 -7.39
CA PRO A 185 -6.52 -28.52 -5.93
C PRO A 185 -7.05 -27.30 -5.17
N MET A 186 -7.76 -27.55 -4.07
CA MET A 186 -8.12 -26.53 -3.08
C MET A 186 -6.87 -26.00 -2.39
N GLN A 187 -6.83 -24.68 -2.18
CA GLN A 187 -5.76 -23.97 -1.51
C GLN A 187 -6.33 -23.15 -0.36
N SER A 188 -5.57 -22.99 0.72
CA SER A 188 -5.94 -22.17 1.87
C SER A 188 -5.02 -20.96 1.96
N LEU A 189 -5.60 -19.77 2.22
CA LEU A 189 -4.78 -18.58 2.49
C LEU A 189 -3.94 -18.74 3.76
N GLN A 190 -4.35 -19.58 4.71
CA GLN A 190 -3.57 -19.86 5.91
C GLN A 190 -2.22 -20.54 5.59
N CYS A 191 -2.09 -21.21 4.44
CA CYS A 191 -0.83 -21.82 4.00
C CYS A 191 0.24 -20.79 3.59
N LEU A 192 -0.12 -19.49 3.52
CA LEU A 192 0.83 -18.41 3.26
C LEU A 192 1.57 -17.95 4.53
N GLN A 193 1.22 -18.48 5.71
CA GLN A 193 1.98 -18.21 6.93
C GLN A 193 3.42 -18.74 6.82
N GLY A 194 4.34 -18.03 7.47
CA GLY A 194 5.77 -18.35 7.48
C GLY A 194 6.59 -17.61 6.43
N ARG A 195 5.96 -16.96 5.44
CA ARG A 195 6.65 -16.06 4.49
C ARG A 195 5.80 -14.82 4.20
N PRO A 196 6.41 -13.68 3.88
CA PRO A 196 5.64 -12.53 3.42
C PRO A 196 4.84 -12.88 2.16
N ALA A 197 3.63 -12.38 2.04
CA ALA A 197 2.74 -12.69 0.92
C ALA A 197 2.08 -11.44 0.32
N VAL A 198 1.88 -11.47 -0.99
CA VAL A 198 1.14 -10.48 -1.77
C VAL A 198 -0.03 -11.19 -2.42
N VAL A 199 -1.25 -10.85 -2.00
CA VAL A 199 -2.49 -11.43 -2.53
C VAL A 199 -3.17 -10.37 -3.39
N ASN A 200 -3.22 -10.59 -4.70
CA ASN A 200 -3.82 -9.68 -5.67
C ASN A 200 -5.20 -10.21 -6.09
N LEU A 201 -6.25 -9.44 -5.84
CA LEU A 201 -7.60 -9.72 -6.26
C LEU A 201 -7.88 -8.97 -7.57
N TRP A 202 -8.30 -9.70 -8.58
CA TRP A 202 -8.40 -9.19 -9.95
C TRP A 202 -9.53 -9.86 -10.73
N ALA A 203 -9.84 -9.29 -11.91
CA ALA A 203 -10.74 -9.91 -12.88
C ALA A 203 -10.33 -9.56 -14.32
N THR A 204 -10.65 -10.40 -15.29
CA THR A 204 -10.24 -10.24 -16.71
C THR A 204 -10.92 -9.04 -17.37
N TRP A 205 -12.11 -8.65 -16.91
CA TRP A 205 -12.85 -7.49 -17.39
C TRP A 205 -12.36 -6.16 -16.79
N CYS A 206 -11.58 -6.20 -15.71
CA CYS A 206 -11.13 -5.01 -14.97
C CYS A 206 -9.92 -4.35 -15.67
N PRO A 207 -10.06 -3.16 -16.30
CA PRO A 207 -8.97 -2.56 -17.07
C PRO A 207 -7.74 -2.23 -16.23
N HIS A 208 -7.96 -1.72 -15.02
CA HIS A 208 -6.88 -1.39 -14.09
C HIS A 208 -6.12 -2.63 -13.63
N CYS A 209 -6.81 -3.75 -13.42
CA CYS A 209 -6.20 -5.03 -13.11
C CYS A 209 -5.30 -5.48 -14.26
N ARG A 210 -5.81 -5.49 -15.50
CA ARG A 210 -5.05 -5.88 -16.69
C ARG A 210 -3.75 -5.10 -16.85
N ASN A 211 -3.79 -3.80 -16.54
CA ASN A 211 -2.63 -2.92 -16.66
C ASN A 211 -1.54 -3.19 -15.61
N GLU A 212 -1.89 -3.67 -14.40
CA GLU A 212 -0.92 -3.96 -13.35
C GLU A 212 -0.36 -5.40 -13.38
N MET A 213 -1.01 -6.32 -14.10
CA MET A 213 -0.58 -7.73 -14.12
C MET A 213 0.85 -7.94 -14.62
N PRO A 214 1.35 -7.27 -15.69
CA PRO A 214 2.75 -7.43 -16.10
C PRO A 214 3.74 -7.01 -15.00
N LEU A 215 3.41 -5.92 -14.28
CA LEU A 215 4.21 -5.46 -13.15
C LEU A 215 4.25 -6.51 -12.03
N LEU A 216 3.10 -7.10 -11.69
CA LEU A 216 3.03 -8.13 -10.65
C LEU A 216 3.73 -9.44 -11.08
N ALA A 217 3.63 -9.82 -12.36
CA ALA A 217 4.34 -10.98 -12.90
C ALA A 217 5.86 -10.79 -12.82
N GLN A 218 6.36 -9.60 -13.14
CA GLN A 218 7.77 -9.25 -12.99
C GLN A 218 8.20 -9.28 -11.52
N ALA A 219 7.43 -8.64 -10.63
CA ALA A 219 7.74 -8.62 -9.20
C ALA A 219 7.73 -10.02 -8.57
N GLN A 220 6.84 -10.91 -9.03
CA GLN A 220 6.82 -12.31 -8.63
C GLN A 220 8.15 -13.00 -8.97
N ALA A 221 8.72 -12.75 -10.14
CA ALA A 221 9.99 -13.34 -10.54
C ALA A 221 11.19 -12.73 -9.78
N GLU A 222 11.15 -11.42 -9.51
CA GLU A 222 12.24 -10.68 -8.84
C GLU A 222 12.28 -10.86 -7.31
N HIS A 223 11.19 -11.35 -6.71
CA HIS A 223 11.06 -11.51 -5.27
C HIS A 223 10.65 -12.93 -4.85
N PRO A 224 11.49 -13.96 -5.10
CA PRO A 224 11.17 -15.36 -4.77
C PRO A 224 10.95 -15.63 -3.26
N GLN A 225 11.41 -14.72 -2.39
CA GLN A 225 11.18 -14.76 -0.95
C GLN A 225 9.78 -14.29 -0.52
N VAL A 226 9.01 -13.68 -1.44
CA VAL A 226 7.64 -13.22 -1.21
C VAL A 226 6.68 -14.11 -1.99
N GLN A 227 5.64 -14.63 -1.34
CA GLN A 227 4.64 -15.45 -1.99
C GLN A 227 3.62 -14.56 -2.71
N PHE A 228 3.53 -14.66 -4.03
CA PHE A 228 2.47 -13.99 -4.80
C PHE A 228 1.31 -14.95 -5.02
N VAL A 229 0.08 -14.50 -4.79
CA VAL A 229 -1.15 -15.25 -5.06
C VAL A 229 -2.13 -14.36 -5.80
N PHE A 230 -2.64 -14.85 -6.93
CA PHE A 230 -3.56 -14.10 -7.78
C PHE A 230 -4.97 -14.69 -7.64
N VAL A 231 -5.87 -14.00 -6.96
CA VAL A 231 -7.23 -14.48 -6.67
C VAL A 231 -8.21 -13.82 -7.64
N ASN A 232 -8.66 -14.57 -8.64
CA ASN A 232 -9.64 -14.09 -9.60
C ASN A 232 -11.04 -14.05 -8.98
N GLN A 233 -11.80 -12.99 -9.23
CA GLN A 233 -13.09 -12.70 -8.61
C GLN A 233 -14.26 -12.96 -9.58
N GLY A 234 -15.03 -14.01 -9.32
CA GLY A 234 -16.32 -14.25 -10.00
C GLY A 234 -16.26 -14.79 -11.43
N GLU A 235 -15.11 -15.31 -11.91
CA GLU A 235 -14.99 -15.85 -13.27
C GLU A 235 -14.68 -17.35 -13.30
N THR A 236 -14.98 -18.00 -14.43
CA THR A 236 -14.72 -19.43 -14.62
C THR A 236 -13.26 -19.70 -14.97
N ALA A 237 -12.77 -20.91 -14.63
CA ALA A 237 -11.43 -21.36 -15.00
C ALA A 237 -11.14 -21.22 -16.50
N GLN A 238 -12.16 -21.42 -17.35
CA GLN A 238 -12.03 -21.30 -18.81
C GLN A 238 -11.77 -19.85 -19.24
N THR A 239 -12.52 -18.89 -18.70
CA THR A 239 -12.34 -17.45 -18.98
C THR A 239 -10.95 -17.00 -18.56
N ILE A 240 -10.53 -17.37 -17.35
CA ILE A 240 -9.22 -17.04 -16.79
C ILE A 240 -8.10 -17.64 -17.66
N THR A 241 -8.17 -18.94 -17.96
CA THR A 241 -7.13 -19.64 -18.75
C THR A 241 -7.00 -19.04 -20.15
N ARG A 242 -8.12 -18.71 -20.79
CA ARG A 242 -8.13 -18.05 -22.10
C ARG A 242 -7.46 -16.67 -22.02
N PHE A 243 -7.80 -15.88 -21.02
CA PHE A 243 -7.22 -14.57 -20.81
C PHE A 243 -5.69 -14.64 -20.59
N LEU A 244 -5.23 -15.49 -19.67
CA LEU A 244 -3.81 -15.66 -19.36
C LEU A 244 -3.00 -16.09 -20.59
N ARG A 245 -3.56 -17.00 -21.40
CA ARG A 245 -2.94 -17.44 -22.66
C ARG A 245 -2.87 -16.32 -23.68
N ASN A 246 -3.98 -15.61 -23.91
CA ASN A 246 -4.05 -14.55 -24.91
C ASN A 246 -3.12 -13.38 -24.59
N HIS A 247 -2.96 -13.06 -23.30
CA HIS A 247 -2.10 -11.97 -22.83
C HIS A 247 -0.68 -12.43 -22.46
N ARG A 248 -0.37 -13.73 -22.60
CA ARG A 248 0.94 -14.33 -22.27
C ARG A 248 1.44 -13.95 -20.87
N LEU A 249 0.54 -13.95 -19.88
CA LEU A 249 0.83 -13.54 -18.51
C LEU A 249 1.35 -14.72 -17.67
N PRO A 250 2.62 -14.72 -17.25
CA PRO A 250 3.24 -15.84 -16.55
C PRO A 250 3.02 -15.74 -15.02
N ILE A 251 1.79 -15.50 -14.58
CA ILE A 251 1.46 -15.42 -13.14
C ILE A 251 1.06 -16.78 -12.60
N ALA A 252 1.50 -17.10 -11.37
CA ALA A 252 1.07 -18.31 -10.67
C ALA A 252 1.36 -18.22 -9.17
N PRO A 253 0.59 -18.90 -8.30
CA PRO A 253 -0.67 -19.58 -8.59
C PRO A 253 -1.84 -18.61 -8.81
N VAL A 254 -2.87 -19.09 -9.51
CA VAL A 254 -4.14 -18.37 -9.70
C VAL A 254 -5.25 -19.14 -9.00
N TRP A 255 -6.00 -18.49 -8.10
CA TRP A 255 -7.09 -19.09 -7.33
C TRP A 255 -8.43 -18.48 -7.73
N LEU A 256 -9.52 -19.24 -7.57
CA LEU A 256 -10.85 -18.84 -8.03
C LEU A 256 -11.76 -18.52 -6.84
N ASP A 257 -12.04 -17.24 -6.64
CA ASP A 257 -13.02 -16.75 -5.68
C ASP A 257 -14.34 -16.46 -6.41
N ALA A 258 -15.12 -17.52 -6.65
CA ALA A 258 -16.34 -17.45 -7.44
C ALA A 258 -17.43 -16.53 -6.85
N LYS A 259 -17.39 -16.27 -5.53
CA LYS A 259 -18.38 -15.48 -4.80
C LYS A 259 -17.87 -14.10 -4.35
N GLY A 260 -16.61 -13.76 -4.68
CA GLY A 260 -15.96 -12.53 -4.24
C GLY A 260 -15.90 -12.39 -2.72
N GLU A 261 -15.71 -13.50 -2.00
CA GLU A 261 -15.74 -13.52 -0.54
C GLU A 261 -14.57 -12.77 0.07
N LEU A 262 -13.40 -12.82 -0.57
CA LEU A 262 -12.21 -12.18 -0.04
C LEU A 262 -12.31 -10.65 -0.10
N ALA A 263 -12.81 -10.11 -1.22
CA ALA A 263 -13.08 -8.68 -1.38
C ALA A 263 -14.10 -8.18 -0.34
N ARG A 264 -15.19 -8.94 -0.12
CA ARG A 264 -16.20 -8.63 0.91
C ARG A 264 -15.64 -8.72 2.32
N HIS A 265 -14.83 -9.74 2.61
CA HIS A 265 -14.23 -9.94 3.93
C HIS A 265 -13.40 -8.71 4.34
N TYR A 266 -12.60 -8.16 3.43
CA TYR A 266 -11.81 -6.96 3.70
C TYR A 266 -12.58 -5.64 3.52
N GLY A 267 -13.90 -5.68 3.26
CA GLY A 267 -14.72 -4.50 3.08
C GLY A 267 -14.35 -3.66 1.85
N GLN A 268 -13.73 -4.27 0.84
CA GLN A 268 -13.21 -3.60 -0.36
C GLN A 268 -13.79 -4.24 -1.62
N PRO A 269 -14.99 -3.84 -2.06
CA PRO A 269 -15.63 -4.42 -3.24
C PRO A 269 -14.99 -3.98 -4.57
N GLY A 270 -14.13 -2.96 -4.56
CA GLY A 270 -13.47 -2.43 -5.75
C GLY A 270 -12.22 -3.23 -6.16
N LEU A 271 -11.99 -3.35 -7.47
CA LEU A 271 -10.81 -3.99 -8.05
C LEU A 271 -9.94 -2.98 -8.83
N PRO A 272 -8.62 -3.20 -8.91
CA PRO A 272 -7.87 -4.24 -8.20
C PRO A 272 -7.74 -3.95 -6.70
N LEU A 273 -7.58 -5.02 -5.92
CA LEU A 273 -7.25 -4.96 -4.50
C LEU A 273 -6.00 -5.80 -4.26
N THR A 274 -4.95 -5.22 -3.70
CA THR A 274 -3.74 -5.94 -3.33
C THR A 274 -3.51 -5.89 -1.83
N LEU A 275 -3.39 -7.06 -1.22
CA LEU A 275 -3.18 -7.27 0.21
C LEU A 275 -1.74 -7.71 0.45
N PHE A 276 -1.08 -7.10 1.43
CA PHE A 276 0.31 -7.38 1.78
C PHE A 276 0.35 -7.96 3.19
N PHE A 277 0.77 -9.21 3.32
CA PHE A 277 0.88 -9.92 4.61
C PHE A 277 2.34 -10.10 5.01
N ASP A 278 2.62 -9.92 6.31
CA ASP A 278 3.90 -10.28 6.91
C ASP A 278 4.04 -11.82 7.05
N ALA A 279 5.22 -12.27 7.46
CA ALA A 279 5.48 -13.70 7.65
C ALA A 279 4.64 -14.36 8.77
N ASN A 280 4.07 -13.57 9.68
CA ASN A 280 3.15 -14.07 10.72
C ASN A 280 1.70 -14.17 10.20
N GLY A 281 1.46 -13.80 8.94
CA GLY A 281 0.13 -13.76 8.35
C GLY A 281 -0.71 -12.56 8.81
N GLN A 282 -0.09 -11.50 9.32
CA GLN A 282 -0.77 -10.25 9.63
C GLN A 282 -0.80 -9.37 8.38
N LEU A 283 -1.95 -8.75 8.10
CA LEU A 283 -2.06 -7.79 7.01
C LEU A 283 -1.24 -6.55 7.39
N ALA A 284 -0.13 -6.33 6.70
CA ALA A 284 0.75 -5.17 6.91
C ALA A 284 0.23 -3.93 6.18
N SER A 285 -0.33 -4.10 4.98
CA SER A 285 -0.95 -3.01 4.24
C SER A 285 -1.90 -3.50 3.16
N THR A 286 -2.79 -2.60 2.74
CA THR A 286 -3.71 -2.82 1.60
C THR A 286 -3.50 -1.73 0.56
N ARG A 287 -3.72 -2.08 -0.71
CA ARG A 287 -3.78 -1.16 -1.84
C ARG A 287 -5.07 -1.38 -2.62
N VAL A 288 -5.91 -0.35 -2.66
CA VAL A 288 -7.09 -0.28 -3.53
C VAL A 288 -6.72 0.50 -4.79
N GLY A 289 -7.08 -0.04 -5.96
CA GLY A 289 -6.71 0.51 -7.25
C GLY A 289 -5.29 0.13 -7.69
N ALA A 290 -4.95 0.46 -8.93
CA ALA A 290 -3.73 -0.02 -9.58
C ALA A 290 -2.44 0.32 -8.80
N LEU A 291 -1.51 -0.63 -8.80
CA LEU A 291 -0.15 -0.45 -8.30
C LEU A 291 0.76 0.19 -9.36
N SER A 292 1.71 1.00 -8.87
CA SER A 292 2.89 1.40 -9.65
C SER A 292 4.08 0.56 -9.22
N ALA A 293 5.13 0.52 -10.03
CA ALA A 293 6.37 -0.16 -9.66
C ALA A 293 6.95 0.38 -8.33
N ALA A 294 6.96 1.70 -8.16
CA ALA A 294 7.46 2.34 -6.95
C ALA A 294 6.61 2.00 -5.71
N SER A 295 5.28 2.06 -5.82
CA SER A 295 4.39 1.76 -4.69
C SER A 295 4.33 0.27 -4.34
N LEU A 296 4.54 -0.63 -5.32
CA LEU A 296 4.75 -2.05 -5.06
C LEU A 296 6.06 -2.30 -4.33
N GLN A 297 7.16 -1.72 -4.82
CA GLN A 297 8.49 -1.86 -4.21
C GLN A 297 8.52 -1.33 -2.78
N GLN A 298 7.93 -0.17 -2.51
CA GLN A 298 7.80 0.39 -1.16
C GLN A 298 7.14 -0.60 -0.19
N ARG A 299 6.05 -1.24 -0.61
CA ARG A 299 5.27 -2.15 0.24
C ARG A 299 5.99 -3.48 0.47
N ILE A 300 6.63 -4.02 -0.56
CA ILE A 300 7.46 -5.22 -0.42
C ILE A 300 8.65 -4.95 0.51
N GLN A 301 9.28 -3.77 0.42
CA GLN A 301 10.35 -3.39 1.35
C GLN A 301 9.84 -3.24 2.78
N ALA A 302 8.63 -2.70 2.99
CA ALA A 302 8.03 -2.62 4.31
C ALA A 302 7.87 -4.01 4.96
N LEU A 303 7.43 -5.03 4.19
CA LEU A 303 7.29 -6.40 4.69
C LEU A 303 8.60 -7.00 5.22
N ARG A 304 9.75 -6.62 4.66
CA ARG A 304 11.07 -7.11 5.11
C ARG A 304 11.45 -6.58 6.49
N HIS A 305 11.05 -5.35 6.80
CA HIS A 305 11.36 -4.72 8.09
C HIS A 305 10.39 -5.14 9.20
N SER A 306 9.25 -5.73 8.84
CA SER A 306 8.25 -6.26 9.78
C SER A 306 8.49 -7.72 10.17
N ALA A 307 9.40 -8.42 9.48
CA ALA A 307 9.79 -9.78 9.86
C ALA A 307 10.58 -9.74 11.18
N PRO A 308 10.17 -10.48 12.23
CA PRO A 308 10.97 -10.56 13.45
C PRO A 308 12.35 -11.15 13.13
N PRO A 309 13.42 -10.77 13.85
CA PRO A 309 14.68 -11.48 13.77
C PRO A 309 14.40 -12.95 14.06
N GLY A 310 14.75 -13.84 13.13
CA GLY A 310 14.57 -15.28 13.32
C GLY A 310 15.22 -15.74 14.62
N PRO A 311 14.78 -16.87 15.21
CA PRO A 311 15.40 -17.38 16.42
C PRO A 311 16.91 -17.51 16.17
N ALA A 312 17.70 -16.90 17.07
CA ALA A 312 19.15 -16.98 17.04
C ALA A 312 19.52 -18.45 16.85
N ARG A 313 20.33 -18.72 15.81
CA ARG A 313 20.94 -20.03 15.57
C ARG A 313 21.53 -20.48 16.91
N PRO A 314 21.15 -21.64 17.47
CA PRO A 314 21.71 -22.07 18.75
C PRO A 314 23.23 -22.08 18.57
N ALA A 315 23.91 -21.47 19.55
CA ALA A 315 25.36 -21.48 19.61
C ALA A 315 25.80 -22.93 19.41
N GLN A 316 26.68 -23.15 18.43
CA GLN A 316 27.37 -24.42 18.32
C GLN A 316 28.14 -24.59 19.63
N ASP A 317 27.68 -25.52 20.47
CA ASP A 317 28.50 -26.08 21.55
C ASP A 317 29.76 -26.65 20.90
N LYS A 318 30.82 -25.85 20.96
CA LYS A 318 32.16 -26.38 21.07
C LYS A 318 32.27 -26.82 22.52
N ASP A 319 32.11 -28.13 22.75
CA ASP A 319 32.76 -28.91 23.82
C ASP A 319 31.94 -30.17 24.15
N CYS A 320 32.23 -31.25 23.43
CA CYS A 320 32.23 -32.65 23.88
C CYS A 320 32.85 -33.54 22.80
#